data_AF-A0A2I1K778-F1
#
_entry.id   AF-A0A2I1K778-F1
#
_cell.length_a   1.000
_cell.length_b   1.000
_cell.length_c   1.000
_cell.angle_alpha   90.00
_cell.angle_beta   90.00
_cell.angle_gamma   90.00
#
_symmetry.space_group_name_H-M   'P 1'
#
loop_
_entity.id
_entity.type
_entity.pdbx_description
1 polymer ?
#
loop_
_entity_poly.entity_id
_entity_poly.type
_entity_poly.pdbx_seq_one_letter_code
_entity_poly.pdbx_strand_id
1 'polypeptide(L)'
;MGSLFAGLPKLKNVSLGKFYIYGKLVVSLSWISVFYFATNIKIAVALYGLGWFVVGIVNVYAQTMVQMIVPSEKIGSTMGDMVGISTLMAPLGALLGGYLGEYLSSPRAILIASVIILLVAIYWALNKNIRKLPAVSNFHEVFDVEK
;
A
#
# COMPACT_ATOMS: atom_id res chain seq x y z
N MET A 1 -1.19 -14.88 -1.20
CA MET A 1 -1.70 -14.80 0.19
C MET A 1 -2.58 -13.57 0.43
N GLY A 2 -2.17 -12.36 0.04
CA GLY A 2 -3.03 -11.15 0.19
C GLY A 2 -4.37 -11.21 -0.57
N SER A 3 -4.44 -11.89 -1.72
CA SER A 3 -5.66 -12.08 -2.50
C SER A 3 -6.73 -12.92 -1.81
N LEU A 4 -6.35 -13.88 -0.96
CA LEU A 4 -7.30 -14.72 -0.19
C LEU A 4 -8.04 -13.90 0.87
N PHE A 5 -7.36 -12.94 1.50
CA PHE A 5 -7.96 -12.06 2.51
C PHE A 5 -8.66 -10.83 1.91
N ALA A 6 -8.25 -10.41 0.71
CA ALA A 6 -8.95 -9.37 -0.04
C ALA A 6 -10.36 -9.79 -0.51
N GLY A 7 -10.64 -11.09 -0.55
CA GLY A 7 -11.97 -11.63 -0.85
C GLY A 7 -12.97 -11.59 0.31
N LEU A 8 -12.54 -11.21 1.52
CA LEU A 8 -13.42 -11.25 2.69
C LEU A 8 -14.59 -10.26 2.56
N PRO A 9 -15.85 -10.71 2.74
CA PRO A 9 -17.04 -9.88 2.54
C PRO A 9 -17.08 -8.64 3.45
N LYS A 10 -16.44 -8.69 4.63
CA LYS A 10 -16.31 -7.53 5.53
C LYS A 10 -15.42 -6.41 4.97
N LEU A 11 -14.43 -6.71 4.14
CA LEU A 11 -13.59 -5.67 3.54
C LEU A 11 -14.21 -5.08 2.26
N LYS A 12 -15.15 -5.77 1.60
CA LYS A 12 -15.85 -5.25 0.41
C LYS A 12 -16.72 -4.02 0.70
N ASN A 13 -17.22 -3.90 1.94
CA ASN A 13 -18.10 -2.82 2.38
C ASN A 13 -17.35 -1.60 2.97
N VAL A 14 -16.02 -1.67 3.09
CA VAL A 14 -15.22 -0.56 3.60
C VAL A 14 -14.82 0.34 2.42
N SER A 15 -14.97 1.67 2.59
CA SER A 15 -14.48 2.65 1.62
C SER A 15 -13.01 2.37 1.30
N LEU A 16 -12.72 2.14 0.02
CA LEU A 16 -11.40 1.76 -0.49
C LEU A 16 -10.33 2.75 -0.04
N GLY A 17 -10.65 4.05 -0.10
CA GLY A 17 -9.75 5.10 0.36
C GLY A 17 -9.35 4.97 1.82
N LYS A 18 -10.33 4.71 2.70
CA LYS A 18 -10.07 4.55 4.14
C LYS A 18 -9.22 3.31 4.41
N PHE A 19 -9.55 2.19 3.78
CA PHE A 19 -8.80 0.94 3.94
C PHE A 19 -7.33 1.12 3.53
N TYR A 20 -7.12 1.78 2.39
CA TYR A 20 -5.79 2.07 1.87
C TYR A 20 -4.97 2.92 2.86
N ILE A 21 -5.57 4.00 3.39
CA ILE A 21 -4.93 4.89 4.37
C ILE A 21 -4.57 4.14 5.66
N TYR A 22 -5.54 3.44 6.26
CA TYR A 22 -5.30 2.69 7.50
C TYR A 22 -4.26 1.58 7.32
N GLY A 23 -4.29 0.88 6.18
CA GLY A 23 -3.30 -0.14 5.85
C GLY A 23 -1.88 0.43 5.81
N LYS A 24 -1.67 1.55 5.10
CA LYS A 24 -0.35 2.20 5.07
C LYS A 24 0.10 2.74 6.44
N LEU A 25 -0.83 3.24 7.27
CA LEU A 25 -0.52 3.66 8.64
C LEU A 25 -0.09 2.49 9.53
N VAL A 26 -0.76 1.34 9.44
CA VAL A 26 -0.37 0.14 10.20
C VAL A 26 1.01 -0.33 9.78
N VAL A 27 1.31 -0.32 8.48
CA VAL A 27 2.63 -0.69 7.94
C VAL A 27 3.71 0.24 8.47
N SER A 28 3.51 1.56 8.37
CA SER A 28 4.53 2.52 8.82
C SER A 28 4.77 2.42 10.32
N LEU A 29 3.73 2.33 11.15
CA LEU A 29 3.87 2.15 12.59
C LEU A 29 4.57 0.84 12.96
N SER A 30 4.25 -0.25 12.26
CA SER A 30 4.89 -1.55 12.48
C SER A 30 6.39 -1.50 12.15
N TRP A 31 6.77 -0.86 11.05
CA TRP A 31 8.17 -0.76 10.64
C TRP A 31 8.96 0.29 11.43
N ILE A 32 8.33 1.37 11.90
CA ILE A 32 8.94 2.27 12.89
C ILE A 32 9.27 1.48 14.17
N SER A 33 8.37 0.59 14.59
CA SER A 33 8.57 -0.23 15.79
C SER A 33 9.75 -1.21 15.65
N VAL A 34 10.13 -1.62 14.43
CA VAL A 34 11.33 -2.45 14.18
C VAL A 34 12.60 -1.75 14.68
N PHE A 35 12.68 -0.42 14.55
CA PHE A 35 13.82 0.34 15.05
C PHE A 35 13.93 0.28 16.59
N TYR A 36 12.80 0.42 17.30
CA TYR A 36 12.77 0.38 18.76
C TYR A 36 13.06 -1.02 19.32
N PHE A 37 12.60 -2.07 18.64
CA PHE A 37 12.82 -3.46 19.06
C PHE A 37 14.02 -4.11 18.36
N ALA A 38 14.94 -3.32 17.79
CA ALA A 38 16.09 -3.83 17.04
C ALA A 38 16.99 -4.77 17.87
N THR A 39 17.03 -4.59 19.20
CA THR A 39 17.78 -5.47 20.12
C THR A 39 17.20 -6.89 20.20
N ASN A 40 15.90 -7.07 19.93
CA ASN A 40 15.24 -8.38 19.93
C ASN A 40 14.85 -8.79 18.50
N ILE A 41 15.77 -9.51 17.83
CA ILE A 41 15.63 -9.89 16.42
C ILE A 41 14.32 -10.65 16.12
N LYS A 42 13.81 -11.47 17.05
CA LYS A 42 12.57 -12.23 16.85
C LYS A 42 11.36 -11.29 16.70
N ILE A 43 11.29 -10.28 17.57
CA ILE A 43 10.21 -9.28 17.54
C ILE A 43 10.35 -8.38 16.31
N ALA A 44 11.58 -7.95 15.99
CA ALA A 44 11.85 -7.14 14.80
C ALA A 44 11.41 -7.84 13.50
N VAL A 45 11.76 -9.12 13.34
CA VAL A 45 11.35 -9.92 12.16
C VAL A 45 9.84 -10.12 12.12
N ALA A 46 9.19 -10.38 13.26
CA ALA A 46 7.74 -10.52 13.33
C ALA A 46 7.00 -9.22 12.91
N LEU A 47 7.44 -8.07 13.42
CA LEU A 47 6.90 -6.76 13.06
C LEU A 47 7.13 -6.42 11.59
N TYR A 48 8.33 -6.73 11.08
CA TYR A 48 8.65 -6.53 9.67
C TYR A 48 7.76 -7.38 8.76
N GLY A 49 7.59 -8.67 9.10
CA GLY A 49 6.70 -9.59 8.41
C GLY A 49 5.22 -9.18 8.46
N LEU A 50 4.75 -8.67 9.60
CA LEU A 50 3.40 -8.13 9.74
C LEU A 50 3.17 -6.94 8.80
N GLY A 51 4.14 -6.04 8.69
CA GLY A 51 4.07 -4.95 7.72
C GLY A 51 3.99 -5.47 6.28
N TRP A 52 4.83 -6.43 5.90
CA TRP A 52 4.76 -7.06 4.56
C TRP A 52 3.43 -7.75 4.27
N PHE A 53 2.83 -8.39 5.27
CA PHE A 53 1.51 -8.98 5.15
C PHE A 53 0.44 -7.93 4.82
N VAL A 54 0.41 -6.82 5.57
CA VAL A 54 -0.53 -5.71 5.32
C VAL A 54 -0.26 -5.04 3.96
N VAL A 55 1.00 -4.84 3.58
CA VAL A 55 1.39 -4.34 2.25
C VAL A 55 0.79 -5.21 1.16
N GLY A 56 0.88 -6.55 1.29
CA GLY A 56 0.32 -7.49 0.34
C GLY A 56 -1.19 -7.32 0.15
N ILE A 57 -1.93 -7.09 1.25
CA ILE A 57 -3.37 -6.84 1.17
C ILE A 57 -3.64 -5.49 0.49
N VAL A 58 -3.00 -4.41 0.94
CA VAL A 58 -3.20 -3.06 0.37
C VAL A 58 -2.89 -3.01 -1.12
N ASN A 59 -1.84 -3.69 -1.58
CA ASN A 59 -1.45 -3.70 -2.99
C ASN A 59 -2.51 -4.39 -3.88
N VAL A 60 -3.08 -5.50 -3.43
CA VAL A 60 -4.17 -6.17 -4.17
C VAL A 60 -5.38 -5.24 -4.27
N TYR A 61 -5.77 -4.61 -3.16
CA TYR A 61 -6.87 -3.64 -3.16
C TYR A 61 -6.61 -2.45 -4.09
N ALA A 62 -5.38 -1.93 -4.11
CA ALA A 62 -5.00 -0.82 -4.98
C ALA A 62 -5.18 -1.17 -6.46
N GLN A 63 -4.73 -2.36 -6.86
CA GLN A 63 -4.89 -2.84 -8.24
C GLN A 63 -6.35 -3.06 -8.60
N THR A 64 -7.14 -3.69 -7.72
CA THR A 64 -8.59 -3.87 -7.93
C THR A 64 -9.30 -2.52 -8.06
N MET A 65 -8.92 -1.52 -7.26
CA MET A 65 -9.48 -0.17 -7.34
C MET A 65 -9.20 0.49 -8.68
N VAL A 66 -7.97 0.42 -9.18
CA VAL A 66 -7.63 0.93 -10.52
C VAL A 66 -8.44 0.22 -11.59
N GLN A 67 -8.55 -1.11 -11.51
CA GLN A 67 -9.33 -1.91 -12.47
C GLN A 67 -10.83 -1.56 -12.48
N MET A 68 -11.41 -1.16 -11.34
CA MET A 68 -12.83 -0.77 -11.26
C MET A 68 -13.11 0.66 -11.72
N ILE A 69 -12.14 1.57 -11.60
CA ILE A 69 -12.30 2.99 -11.97
C ILE A 69 -12.00 3.22 -13.46
N VAL A 70 -11.11 2.40 -14.03
CA VAL A 70 -10.65 2.54 -15.42
C VAL A 70 -11.61 1.82 -16.37
N PRO A 71 -12.01 2.44 -17.49
CA PRO A 71 -12.83 1.77 -18.52
C PRO A 71 -12.18 0.49 -19.03
N SER A 72 -12.98 -0.54 -19.32
CA SER A 72 -12.54 -1.89 -19.72
C SER A 72 -11.53 -1.89 -20.85
N GLU A 73 -11.66 -0.96 -21.80
CA GLU A 73 -10.82 -0.84 -23.00
C GLU A 73 -9.43 -0.30 -22.68
N LYS A 74 -9.27 0.41 -21.55
CA LYS A 74 -8.03 1.06 -21.13
C LYS A 74 -7.31 0.37 -19.97
N ILE A 75 -7.90 -0.67 -19.37
CA ILE A 75 -7.32 -1.39 -18.23
C ILE A 75 -5.91 -1.88 -18.55
N GLY A 76 -5.72 -2.49 -19.74
CA GLY A 76 -4.41 -3.00 -20.16
C GLY A 76 -3.33 -1.93 -20.22
N SER A 77 -3.65 -0.77 -20.81
CA SER A 77 -2.72 0.38 -20.90
C SER A 77 -2.41 0.95 -19.53
N THR A 78 -3.43 1.22 -18.70
CA THR A 78 -3.22 1.83 -17.37
C THR A 78 -2.45 0.91 -16.42
N MET A 79 -2.73 -0.40 -16.44
CA MET A 79 -1.95 -1.37 -15.67
C MET A 79 -0.52 -1.47 -16.20
N GLY A 80 -0.33 -1.42 -17.53
CA GLY A 80 0.96 -1.35 -18.17
C GLY A 80 1.78 -0.14 -17.72
N ASP A 81 1.19 1.06 -17.71
CA ASP A 81 1.82 2.28 -17.24
C ASP A 81 2.20 2.19 -15.76
N MET A 82 1.28 1.68 -14.92
CA MET A 82 1.53 1.49 -13.49
C MET A 82 2.71 0.55 -13.23
N VAL A 83 2.77 -0.59 -13.91
CA VAL A 83 3.87 -1.54 -13.80
C VAL A 83 5.16 -0.99 -14.41
N GLY A 84 5.07 -0.30 -15.54
CA GLY A 84 6.19 0.32 -16.24
C GLY A 84 6.89 1.37 -15.37
N ILE A 85 6.13 2.32 -14.81
CA ILE A 85 6.66 3.33 -13.88
C ILE A 85 7.29 2.64 -12.65
N SER A 86 6.61 1.64 -12.09
CA SER A 86 7.14 0.92 -10.93
C SER A 86 8.47 0.21 -11.23
N THR A 87 8.58 -0.40 -12.42
CA THR A 87 9.78 -1.10 -12.87
C THR A 87 10.93 -0.13 -13.13
N LEU A 88 10.65 1.06 -13.66
CA LEU A 88 11.65 2.12 -13.84
C LEU A 88 12.12 2.72 -12.51
N MET A 89 11.23 2.83 -11.52
CA MET A 89 11.57 3.34 -10.18
C MET A 89 12.27 2.32 -9.30
N ALA A 90 12.09 1.01 -9.54
CA ALA A 90 12.70 -0.06 -8.77
C ALA A 90 14.24 0.04 -8.66
N PRO A 91 15.03 0.23 -9.74
CA PRO A 91 16.48 0.36 -9.63
C PRO A 91 16.90 1.61 -8.85
N LEU A 92 16.18 2.73 -8.97
CA LEU A 92 16.45 3.94 -8.19
C LEU A 92 16.20 3.70 -6.70
N GLY A 93 15.08 3.04 -6.37
CA GLY A 93 14.77 2.65 -4.99
C GLY A 93 15.80 1.67 -4.42
N ALA A 94 16.24 0.70 -5.21
CA ALA A 94 17.28 -0.25 -4.81
C ALA A 94 18.64 0.43 -4.58
N LEU A 95 19.02 1.38 -5.44
CA LEU A 95 20.26 2.14 -5.30
C LEU A 95 20.25 3.00 -4.03
N LEU A 96 19.18 3.78 -3.83
CA LEU A 96 19.03 4.62 -2.64
C LEU A 96 18.93 3.78 -1.36
N GLY A 97 18.17 2.68 -1.41
CA GLY A 97 18.03 1.76 -0.28
C GLY A 97 19.34 1.04 0.06
N GLY A 98 20.10 0.63 -0.95
CA GLY A 98 21.41 0.01 -0.80
C GLY A 98 22.44 0.97 -0.21
N TYR A 99 22.52 2.19 -0.76
CA TYR A 99 23.38 3.25 -0.23
C TYR A 99 23.03 3.57 1.24
N LEU A 100 21.75 3.78 1.55
CA LEU A 100 21.32 4.02 2.93
C LEU A 100 21.59 2.82 3.83
N GLY A 101 21.46 1.59 3.34
CA GLY A 101 21.72 0.36 4.11
C GLY A 101 23.21 0.07 4.36
N GLU A 102 24.11 0.58 3.53
CA GLU A 102 25.55 0.45 3.71
C GLU A 102 26.08 1.47 4.73
N TYR A 103 25.63 2.73 4.64
CA TYR A 103 26.06 3.80 5.55
C TYR A 103 25.28 3.83 6.88
N LEU A 104 24.06 3.31 6.90
CA LEU A 104 23.23 3.23 8.09
C LEU A 104 22.97 1.77 8.45
N SER A 105 23.01 1.46 9.74
CA SER A 105 22.56 0.15 10.25
C SER A 105 21.14 -0.17 9.73
N SER A 106 20.85 -1.43 9.40
CA SER A 106 19.57 -1.88 8.82
C SER A 106 18.32 -1.32 9.52
N PRO A 107 18.23 -1.23 10.86
CA PRO A 107 17.06 -0.66 11.53
C PRO A 107 16.81 0.83 11.23
N ARG A 108 17.88 1.61 11.01
CA ARG A 108 17.80 3.04 10.67
C ARG A 108 17.34 3.24 9.22
N ALA A 109 17.80 2.39 8.30
CA ALA A 109 17.31 2.41 6.92
C ALA A 109 15.81 2.10 6.84
N ILE A 110 15.36 1.08 7.59
CA ILE A 110 13.92 0.74 7.70
C ILE A 110 13.12 1.90 8.31
N LEU A 111 13.67 2.58 9.32
CA LEU A 111 13.03 3.76 9.91
C LEU A 111 12.81 4.86 8.88
N ILE A 112 13.82 5.23 8.10
CA ILE A 112 13.70 6.27 7.05
C ILE A 112 12.63 5.87 6.04
N ALA A 113 12.65 4.63 5.55
CA ALA A 113 11.66 4.12 4.62
C ALA A 113 10.23 4.19 5.21
N SER A 114 10.08 3.81 6.48
CA SER A 114 8.78 3.84 7.18
C SER A 114 8.23 5.25 7.39
N VAL A 115 9.10 6.25 7.60
CA VAL A 115 8.73 7.66 7.68
C VAL A 115 8.23 8.17 6.33
N ILE A 116 8.89 7.80 5.23
CA ILE A 116 8.41 8.15 3.87
C ILE A 116 7.02 7.56 3.63
N ILE A 117 6.81 6.29 3.98
CA ILE A 117 5.49 5.63 3.86
C ILE A 117 4.44 6.34 4.72
N LEU A 118 4.81 6.78 5.94
CA LEU A 118 3.91 7.54 6.82
C LEU A 118 3.51 8.88 6.20
N LEU A 119 4.46 9.62 5.61
CA LEU A 119 4.17 10.87 4.93
C LEU A 119 3.22 10.67 3.74
N VAL A 120 3.40 9.61 2.96
CA VAL A 120 2.48 9.24 1.88
C VAL A 120 1.09 8.92 2.42
N ALA A 121 0.99 8.17 3.53
CA ALA A 121 -0.28 7.87 4.17
C ALA A 121 -1.00 9.13 4.65
N ILE A 122 -0.27 10.09 5.24
CA ILE A 122 -0.81 11.38 5.68
C ILE A 122 -1.27 12.21 4.47
N TYR A 123 -0.47 12.29 3.41
CA TYR A 123 -0.83 12.99 2.18
C TYR A 123 -2.15 12.45 1.59
N TRP A 124 -2.30 11.13 1.55
CA TRP A 124 -3.53 10.48 1.10
C TRP A 124 -4.70 10.65 2.08
N ALA A 125 -4.45 10.74 3.38
CA ALA A 125 -5.46 11.07 4.38
C ALA A 125 -6.00 12.50 4.26
N LEU A 126 -5.17 13.44 3.80
CA LEU A 126 -5.56 14.82 3.54
C LEU A 126 -6.26 14.98 2.18
N ASN A 127 -5.98 14.10 1.22
CA ASN A 127 -6.56 14.16 -0.11
C ASN A 127 -8.03 13.67 -0.13
N LYS A 128 -8.96 14.61 -0.31
CA LYS A 128 -10.41 14.34 -0.32
C LYS A 128 -10.84 13.40 -1.45
N ASN A 129 -10.13 13.39 -2.58
CA ASN A 129 -10.46 12.55 -3.73
C ASN A 129 -10.26 11.07 -3.40
N ILE A 130 -9.19 10.73 -2.67
CA ILE A 130 -8.92 9.37 -2.24
C ILE A 130 -9.88 8.96 -1.12
N ARG A 131 -10.17 9.85 -0.16
CA ARG A 131 -11.11 9.57 0.94
C ARG A 131 -12.55 9.33 0.50
N LYS A 132 -12.97 9.89 -0.63
CA LYS A 132 -14.32 9.73 -1.18
C LYS A 132 -14.47 8.48 -2.05
N LEU A 133 -13.41 7.69 -2.23
CA LEU A 133 -13.50 6.48 -3.03
C LEU A 133 -14.52 5.52 -2.42
N PRO A 134 -15.55 5.11 -3.20
CA PRO A 134 -16.63 4.28 -2.70
C PRO A 134 -16.12 2.89 -2.32
N ALA A 135 -16.94 2.14 -1.59
CA ALA A 135 -16.65 0.76 -1.27
C ALA A 135 -16.74 -0.11 -2.54
N VAL A 136 -15.98 -1.21 -2.58
CA VAL A 136 -16.00 -2.18 -3.70
C VAL A 136 -17.42 -2.67 -3.98
N SER A 137 -18.25 -2.81 -2.94
CA SER A 137 -19.65 -3.24 -3.05
C SER A 137 -20.55 -2.30 -3.85
N ASN A 138 -20.26 -0.99 -3.85
CA ASN A 138 -21.14 0.03 -4.45
C ASN A 138 -20.70 0.45 -5.85
N PHE A 139 -19.62 -0.12 -6.37
CA PHE A 139 -19.17 0.19 -7.74
C PHE A 139 -20.19 -0.26 -8.80
N HIS A 140 -20.97 -1.32 -8.55
CA HIS A 140 -22.02 -1.75 -9.48
C HIS A 140 -23.27 -0.85 -9.48
N GLU A 141 -23.62 -0.20 -8.37
CA GLU A 141 -24.82 0.66 -8.30
C GLU A 141 -24.62 2.04 -8.95
N VAL A 142 -23.40 2.58 -8.98
CA VAL A 142 -23.16 3.95 -9.49
C VAL A 142 -23.14 3.98 -11.03
N PHE A 143 -22.73 2.90 -11.69
CA PHE A 143 -22.61 2.84 -13.15
C PHE A 143 -23.81 2.19 -13.87
N ASP A 144 -24.78 1.61 -13.15
CA ASP A 144 -26.06 1.14 -13.73
C ASP A 144 -27.14 2.24 -13.74
N VAL A 145 -26.87 3.41 -13.14
CA VAL A 145 -27.78 4.57 -13.16
C VAL A 145 -27.48 5.51 -14.34
N GLU A 146 -26.35 5.32 -15.04
CA GLU A 146 -25.94 6.11 -16.21
C GLU A 146 -26.09 5.38 -17.57
N LYS A 147 -26.77 4.22 -17.61
CA LYS A 147 -27.23 3.60 -18.87
C LYS A 147 -28.72 3.83 -19.09
#